data_AF-A0A218PCJ6-F1
#
_entry.id   AF-A0A218PCJ6-F1
#
_cell.length_a   1.000
_cell.length_b   1.000
_cell.length_c   1.000
_cell.angle_alpha   90.00
_cell.angle_beta   90.00
_cell.angle_gamma   90.00
#
_symmetry.space_group_name_H-M   'P 1'
#
loop_
_entity.id
_entity.type
_entity.pdbx_description
1 polymer ?
#
loop_
_entity_poly.entity_id
_entity_poly.type
_entity_poly.pdbx_seq_one_letter_code
_entity_poly.pdbx_strand_id
1 'polypeptide(L)'
;MPGIKEVRDILEKALSELREAGLEPDILLAGPGFLKYSGEALKNCRLKVYRIDELGYDAVVADSGYLGQVKRGSKRISVEPLLEEKEVWEQLKDLEV
;
A
#
# COMPACT_ATOMS: atom_id res chain seq x y z
N MET A 1 1.12 8.26 -14.71
CA MET A 1 1.88 7.01 -14.56
C MET A 1 0.92 5.89 -14.17
N PRO A 2 0.95 4.72 -14.82
CA PRO A 2 0.01 3.62 -14.55
C PRO A 2 -0.08 3.25 -13.06
N GLY A 3 1.06 3.10 -12.37
CA GLY A 3 1.09 2.60 -10.98
C GLY A 3 0.40 3.45 -9.89
N ILE A 4 0.15 4.75 -10.08
CA ILE A 4 -0.41 5.60 -8.99
C ILE A 4 -1.88 5.26 -8.71
N LYS A 5 -2.66 4.99 -9.77
CA LYS A 5 -4.06 4.58 -9.62
C LYS A 5 -4.14 3.21 -8.93
N GLU A 6 -3.30 2.28 -9.33
CA GLU A 6 -3.29 0.92 -8.80
C GLU A 6 -2.95 0.90 -7.31
N VAL A 7 -1.92 1.65 -6.87
CA VAL A 7 -1.60 1.80 -5.44
C VAL A 7 -2.79 2.36 -4.65
N ARG A 8 -3.45 3.38 -5.20
CA ARG A 8 -4.61 4.00 -4.56
C ARG A 8 -5.77 3.02 -4.45
N ASP A 9 -6.06 2.27 -5.51
CA ASP A 9 -7.16 1.31 -5.55
C ASP A 9 -6.91 0.15 -4.56
N ILE A 10 -5.67 -0.33 -4.46
CA ILE A 10 -5.29 -1.35 -3.46
C ILE A 10 -5.45 -0.80 -2.03
N LEU A 11 -5.04 0.45 -1.80
CA LEU A 11 -5.17 1.12 -0.50
C LEU A 11 -6.64 1.34 -0.12
N GLU A 12 -7.47 1.85 -1.04
CA GLU A 12 -8.91 2.06 -0.82
C GLU A 12 -9.65 0.75 -0.58
N LYS A 13 -9.28 -0.32 -1.30
CA LYS A 13 -9.83 -1.65 -1.06
C LYS A 13 -9.48 -2.15 0.33
N ALA A 14 -8.21 -2.04 0.75
CA ALA A 14 -7.79 -2.44 2.08
C ALA A 14 -8.49 -1.64 3.19
N LEU A 15 -8.68 -0.33 3.00
CA LEU A 15 -9.42 0.52 3.92
C LEU A 15 -10.89 0.14 4.01
N SER A 16 -11.53 -0.12 2.87
CA SER A 16 -12.94 -0.51 2.81
C SER A 16 -13.17 -1.84 3.54
N GLU A 17 -12.33 -2.85 3.30
CA GLU A 17 -12.44 -4.14 3.97
C GLU A 17 -12.29 -4.04 5.50
N LEU A 18 -11.39 -3.18 5.99
CA LEU A 18 -11.26 -2.94 7.43
C LEU A 18 -12.50 -2.23 8.01
N ARG A 19 -13.06 -1.26 7.29
CA ARG A 19 -14.30 -0.57 7.69
C ARG A 19 -15.51 -1.48 7.69
N GLU A 20 -15.64 -2.36 6.71
CA GLU A 20 -16.68 -3.39 6.67
C GLU A 20 -16.57 -4.37 7.84
N ALA A 21 -15.36 -4.59 8.36
CA ALA A 21 -15.12 -5.36 9.57
C ALA A 21 -15.38 -4.58 10.88
N GLY A 22 -15.86 -3.33 10.79
CA GLY A 22 -16.17 -2.47 11.94
C GLY A 22 -14.95 -1.78 12.56
N LEU A 23 -13.84 -1.70 11.83
CA LEU A 23 -12.61 -1.03 12.28
C LEU A 23 -12.52 0.38 11.69
N GLU A 24 -11.81 1.26 12.39
CA GLU A 24 -11.55 2.64 11.97
C GLU A 24 -10.05 2.81 11.68
N PRO A 25 -9.57 2.38 10.49
CA PRO A 25 -8.16 2.50 10.15
C PRO A 25 -7.72 3.96 10.10
N ASP A 26 -6.72 4.29 10.92
CA ASP A 26 -6.22 5.64 11.14
C ASP A 26 -4.69 5.75 10.94
N ILE A 27 -3.99 4.61 10.87
CA ILE A 27 -2.54 4.56 10.66
C ILE A 27 -2.13 3.73 9.44
N LEU A 28 -1.01 4.13 8.85
CA LEU A 28 -0.29 3.39 7.81
C LEU A 28 1.17 3.24 8.23
N LEU A 29 1.62 2.01 8.42
CA LEU A 29 3.03 1.68 8.62
C LEU A 29 3.61 1.33 7.25
N ALA A 30 4.55 2.10 6.72
CA ALA A 30 5.01 1.92 5.34
C ALA A 30 6.53 1.76 5.27
N GLY A 31 6.95 0.82 4.43
CA GLY A 31 8.34 0.64 4.06
C GLY A 31 8.86 1.78 3.16
N PRO A 32 10.18 2.01 3.12
CA PRO A 32 10.79 3.06 2.32
C PRO A 32 10.53 2.87 0.81
N GLY A 33 10.51 1.61 0.35
CA GLY A 33 10.15 1.27 -1.02
C GLY A 33 8.70 1.60 -1.32
N PHE A 34 7.78 1.22 -0.44
CA PHE A 34 6.36 1.55 -0.56
C PHE A 34 6.16 3.07 -0.67
N LEU A 35 6.75 3.85 0.24
CA LEU A 35 6.63 5.31 0.27
C LEU A 35 7.13 5.98 -1.02
N LYS A 36 8.23 5.47 -1.60
CA LYS A 36 8.80 5.98 -2.85
C LYS A 36 7.80 5.88 -4.02
N TYR A 37 7.04 4.79 -4.09
CA TYR A 37 6.09 4.53 -5.18
C TYR A 37 4.67 5.04 -4.91
N SER A 38 4.32 5.26 -3.64
CA SER A 38 2.98 5.68 -3.21
C SER A 38 2.86 7.16 -2.84
N GLY A 39 3.96 7.93 -2.86
CA GLY A 39 4.02 9.29 -2.33
C GLY A 39 2.92 10.25 -2.81
N GLU A 40 2.51 10.19 -4.08
CA GLU A 40 1.38 10.99 -4.59
C GLU A 40 0.01 10.45 -4.17
N ALA A 41 -0.15 9.12 -4.12
CA ALA A 41 -1.39 8.49 -3.68
C ALA A 41 -1.67 8.75 -2.19
N LEU A 42 -0.62 8.87 -1.38
CA LEU A 42 -0.71 9.13 0.06
C LEU A 42 -1.08 10.56 0.42
N LYS A 43 -0.88 11.56 -0.47
CA LYS A 43 -1.18 12.97 -0.17
C LYS A 43 -2.64 13.23 0.22
N ASN A 44 -3.57 12.43 -0.31
CA ASN A 44 -5.00 12.56 -0.04
C ASN A 44 -5.52 11.55 0.99
N CYS A 45 -4.64 10.70 1.53
CA CYS A 45 -5.02 9.70 2.50
C CYS A 45 -5.09 10.35 3.90
N ARG A 46 -6.18 10.12 4.64
CA ARG A 46 -6.36 10.66 6.01
C ARG A 46 -5.62 9.86 7.09
N LEU A 47 -4.73 8.95 6.69
CA LEU A 47 -3.97 8.09 7.60
C LEU A 47 -2.72 8.81 8.11
N LYS A 48 -2.37 8.59 9.37
CA LYS A 48 -1.04 8.95 9.88
C LYS A 48 -0.03 7.94 9.33
N VAL A 49 0.95 8.43 8.58
CA VAL A 49 1.96 7.58 7.94
C VAL A 49 3.21 7.52 8.81
N TYR A 50 3.65 6.30 9.15
CA TYR A 50 4.89 6.03 9.86
C TYR A 50 5.80 5.19 8.98
N ARG A 51 7.07 5.58 8.88
CA ARG A 51 8.08 4.81 8.15
C ARG A 51 8.61 3.69 9.03
N ILE A 52 8.59 2.45 8.52
CA ILE A 52 9.18 1.26 9.14
C ILE A 52 10.14 0.63 8.13
N ASP A 53 11.45 0.68 8.38
CA ASP A 53 12.45 0.30 7.38
C ASP A 53 12.40 -1.18 7.00
N GLU A 54 12.02 -2.05 7.94
CA GLU A 54 11.90 -3.50 7.77
C GLU A 54 10.78 -3.92 6.80
N LEU A 55 9.84 -3.03 6.50
CA LEU A 55 8.73 -3.34 5.58
C LEU A 55 9.11 -3.23 4.10
N GLY A 56 10.24 -2.60 3.73
CA GLY A 56 10.68 -2.57 2.32
C GLY A 56 9.64 -2.00 1.34
N TYR A 57 9.08 -2.86 0.47
CA TYR A 57 8.03 -2.52 -0.51
C TYR A 57 6.60 -2.73 0.00
N ASP A 58 6.44 -3.08 1.28
CA ASP A 58 5.15 -3.27 1.91
C ASP A 58 4.70 -2.07 2.73
N ALA A 59 3.40 -2.04 3.01
CA ALA A 59 2.78 -1.23 4.03
C ALA A 59 1.70 -2.01 4.78
N VAL A 60 1.38 -1.57 5.99
CA VAL A 60 0.32 -2.12 6.84
C VAL A 60 -0.63 -0.99 7.19
N VAL A 61 -1.88 -1.11 6.76
CA VAL A 61 -3.00 -0.26 7.21
C VAL A 61 -3.55 -0.87 8.48
N ALA A 62 -3.80 -0.06 9.50
CA ALA A 62 -4.36 -0.56 10.75
C ALA A 62 -5.23 0.47 11.47
N ASP A 63 -6.07 -0.05 12.33
CA ASP A 63 -6.74 0.69 13.40
C ASP A 63 -5.82 0.66 14.64
N SER A 64 -5.32 1.82 15.04
CA SER A 64 -4.38 1.96 16.15
C SER A 64 -4.97 1.56 17.50
N GLY A 65 -6.30 1.62 17.66
CA GLY A 65 -6.99 1.20 18.89
C GLY A 65 -7.01 -0.31 19.08
N TYR A 66 -6.93 -1.07 17.98
CA TYR A 66 -7.05 -2.54 17.98
C TYR A 66 -5.79 -3.27 17.49
N LEU A 67 -4.75 -2.53 17.06
CA LEU A 67 -3.48 -3.09 16.63
C LEU A 67 -2.88 -3.98 17.74
N GLY A 68 -2.56 -5.23 17.42
CA GLY A 68 -1.99 -6.20 18.36
C GLY A 68 -3.00 -6.82 19.35
N GLN A 69 -4.23 -6.31 19.41
CA GLN A 69 -5.29 -6.85 20.27
C GLN A 69 -6.23 -7.79 19.51
N VAL A 70 -6.46 -7.54 18.22
CA VAL A 70 -7.37 -8.34 17.38
C VAL A 70 -6.61 -8.93 16.19
N LYS A 71 -6.81 -10.23 15.90
CA LYS A 71 -6.15 -10.97 14.80
C LYS A 71 -6.37 -10.38 13.38
N ARG A 72 -7.27 -9.41 13.22
CA ARG A 72 -7.61 -8.74 11.94
C ARG A 72 -7.65 -7.21 12.04
N GLY A 73 -7.03 -6.61 13.06
CA GLY A 73 -6.96 -5.15 13.23
C GLY A 73 -6.11 -4.41 12.18
N SER A 74 -5.52 -5.15 11.24
CA SER A 74 -4.61 -4.62 10.24
C SER A 74 -4.64 -5.40 8.93
N LYS A 75 -4.28 -4.74 7.84
CA LYS A 75 -4.06 -5.34 6.51
C LYS A 75 -2.70 -4.95 5.95
N ARG A 76 -1.97 -5.92 5.41
CA ARG A 76 -0.73 -5.71 4.66
C ARG A 76 -1.03 -5.49 3.17
N ILE A 77 -0.28 -4.60 2.56
CA ILE A 77 -0.33 -4.20 1.16
C ILE A 77 1.09 -4.20 0.62
N SER A 78 1.31 -4.73 -0.58
CA SER A 78 2.61 -4.65 -1.26
C SER A 78 2.47 -3.90 -2.58
N VAL A 79 3.47 -3.07 -2.91
CA VAL A 79 3.60 -2.46 -4.26
C VAL A 79 4.61 -3.18 -5.14
N GLU A 80 5.29 -4.20 -4.61
CA GLU A 80 6.26 -5.02 -5.36
C GLU A 80 5.66 -5.62 -6.65
N PRO A 81 4.41 -6.14 -6.67
CA PRO A 81 3.81 -6.66 -7.92
C PRO A 81 3.68 -5.60 -9.03
N LEU A 82 3.50 -4.34 -8.66
CA LEU A 82 3.39 -3.22 -9.62
C LEU A 82 4.75 -2.83 -10.23
N LEU A 83 5.85 -3.23 -9.58
CA LEU A 83 7.21 -3.05 -10.09
C LEU A 83 7.53 -4.12 -11.11
N GLU A 84 7.21 -5.38 -10.82
CA GLU A 84 7.39 -6.49 -11.75
C GLU A 84 6.59 -6.28 -13.05
N GLU A 85 5.34 -5.81 -12.96
CA GLU A 85 4.55 -5.50 -14.15
C GLU A 85 5.23 -4.44 -15.03
N LYS A 86 5.77 -3.38 -14.42
CA LYS A 86 6.49 -2.34 -15.16
C LYS A 86 7.74 -2.87 -15.86
N GLU A 87 8.50 -3.71 -15.17
CA GLU A 87 9.75 -4.27 -15.70
C GLU A 87 9.47 -5.22 -16.87
N VAL A 88 8.43 -6.04 -16.77
CA VAL A 88 7.96 -6.92 -17.87
C VAL A 88 7.46 -6.09 -19.06
N TRP A 89 6.72 -5.00 -18.81
CA TRP A 89 6.27 -4.09 -19.86
C TRP A 89 7.42 -3.35 -20.57
N GLU A 90 8.50 -3.00 -19.87
CA GLU A 90 9.69 -2.42 -20.48
C GLU A 90 10.47 -3.44 -21.32
N GLN A 91 10.57 -4.69 -20.86
CA GLN A 91 11.21 -5.77 -21.62
C GLN A 91 10.46 -6.14 -22.91
N LEU A 92 9.12 -6.08 -22.89
CA LEU A 92 8.31 -6.33 -24.09
C LEU A 92 8.48 -5.25 -25.16
N LYS A 93 8.70 -3.98 -24.78
CA LYS A 93 8.96 -2.88 -25.74
C LYS A 93 10.30 -3.02 -26.46
N ASP A 94 11.27 -3.64 -25.82
CA ASP A 94 12.60 -3.88 -26.41
C ASP A 94 12.57 -5.05 -27.42
N LEU A 95 11.52 -5.89 -27.38
CA LEU A 95 11.34 -7.06 -28.25
C LEU A 95 10.53 -6.78 -29.52
N GLU A 96 9.96 -5.58 -29.69
CA GLU A 96 9.37 -5.13 -30.96
C GLU A 96 10.46 -4.51 -31.86
N VAL A 97 11.24 -5.38 -32.53
CA VAL A 97 12.12 -5.04 -33.67
C VAL A 97 11.47 -5.53 -34.98
#